data_AF-A0A5B8XTD6-F1
#
_entry.id   AF-A0A5B8XTD6-F1
#
_cell.length_a   1.000
_cell.length_b   1.000
_cell.length_c   1.000
_cell.angle_alpha   90.00
_cell.angle_beta   90.00
_cell.angle_gamma   90.00
#
_symmetry.space_group_name_H-M   'P 1'
#
loop_
_entity.id
_entity.type
_entity.pdbx_description
1 polymer ?
#
loop_
_entity_poly.entity_id
_entity_poly.type
_entity_poly.pdbx_seq_one_letter_code
_entity_poly.pdbx_strand_id
1 'polypeptide(L)'
;MRALLALLASLLVLSCDDKPVEPPEVTKEEPKVEDKAPEAPVLPREVHGVPLPPQLVEVQENTRNARAATTLDLKEVANFYESRLVDYEFLEFENRMELRPLRDYMPLIRLSQPRRKMNTAIFIIIKDDKTLEKFAAEFKGEYVKGEPVDFKTPDGELMAPGARWGEPYTPPPGSPLDKPRYKSNFGKPFGEWVSQ
;
A
#
# COMPACT_ATOMS: atom_id res chain seq x y z
N MET A 1 4.11 -62.99 -5.83
CA MET A 1 4.03 -63.86 -7.03
C MET A 1 2.89 -63.36 -7.89
N ARG A 2 3.15 -63.20 -9.21
CA ARG A 2 2.28 -63.41 -10.39
C ARG A 2 0.80 -63.00 -10.24
N ALA A 3 0.35 -61.95 -10.94
CA ALA A 3 -0.19 -62.00 -12.32
C ALA A 3 -1.49 -62.85 -12.38
N LEU A 4 -2.59 -62.45 -13.03
CA LEU A 4 -2.70 -62.08 -14.43
C LEU A 4 -4.18 -61.75 -14.74
N LEU A 5 -4.38 -60.92 -15.78
CA LEU A 5 -5.55 -60.69 -16.65
C LEU A 5 -6.68 -61.75 -16.68
N ALA A 6 -7.91 -61.30 -16.98
CA ALA A 6 -8.59 -61.69 -18.23
C ALA A 6 -9.84 -60.84 -18.54
N LEU A 7 -9.85 -60.33 -19.76
CA LEU A 7 -10.90 -59.64 -20.52
C LEU A 7 -11.81 -60.68 -21.22
N LEU A 8 -13.10 -60.39 -21.44
CA LEU A 8 -13.98 -60.95 -22.51
C LEU A 8 -15.40 -60.36 -22.33
N ALA A 9 -15.92 -59.41 -23.12
CA ALA A 9 -16.28 -59.35 -24.55
C ALA A 9 -17.41 -60.31 -24.96
N SER A 10 -18.56 -59.73 -25.40
CA SER A 10 -19.63 -60.23 -26.31
C SER A 10 -20.96 -59.48 -26.02
N LEU A 11 -21.90 -59.14 -26.93
CA LEU A 11 -22.01 -59.01 -28.40
C LEU A 11 -23.50 -58.59 -28.69
N LEU A 12 -23.74 -57.64 -29.63
CA LEU A 12 -24.86 -57.51 -30.61
C LEU A 12 -26.35 -57.38 -30.12
N VAL A 13 -27.28 -56.60 -30.73
CA VAL A 13 -27.78 -56.62 -32.13
C VAL A 13 -28.56 -55.34 -32.54
N LEU A 14 -28.29 -54.90 -33.79
CA LEU A 14 -29.07 -54.21 -34.86
C LEU A 14 -30.36 -53.38 -34.61
N SER A 15 -30.41 -52.21 -35.26
CA SER A 15 -31.46 -51.89 -36.25
C SER A 15 -30.88 -51.04 -37.40
N CYS A 16 -31.08 -51.49 -38.64
CA CYS A 16 -30.94 -50.73 -39.90
C CYS A 16 -32.08 -49.66 -39.98
N ASP A 17 -32.12 -48.64 -40.85
CA ASP A 17 -31.69 -48.57 -42.26
C ASP A 17 -31.67 -47.10 -42.77
N ASP A 18 -31.15 -46.96 -43.99
CA ASP A 18 -31.19 -45.83 -44.94
C ASP A 18 -30.16 -44.67 -44.83
N LYS A 19 -29.20 -44.70 -45.77
CA LYS A 19 -28.42 -43.55 -46.26
C LYS A 19 -29.08 -42.99 -47.53
N PRO A 20 -28.89 -41.71 -47.83
CA PRO A 20 -28.09 -41.41 -49.03
C PRO A 20 -27.13 -40.21 -48.90
N VAL A 21 -25.87 -40.46 -49.30
CA VAL A 21 -24.88 -39.66 -50.04
C VAL A 21 -24.68 -38.15 -49.71
N GLU A 22 -23.43 -37.84 -49.32
CA GLU A 22 -22.83 -36.51 -49.02
C GLU A 22 -22.76 -35.54 -50.22
N PRO A 23 -22.51 -34.23 -49.97
CA PRO A 23 -21.18 -33.67 -50.27
C PRO A 23 -20.74 -32.50 -49.33
N PRO A 24 -19.61 -31.82 -49.60
CA PRO A 24 -18.23 -32.10 -49.20
C PRO A 24 -17.76 -31.27 -47.98
N GLU A 25 -16.54 -31.57 -47.51
CA GLU A 25 -15.80 -30.88 -46.45
C GLU A 25 -15.89 -29.35 -46.47
N VAL A 26 -16.27 -28.79 -45.33
CA VAL A 26 -15.79 -27.47 -44.90
C VAL A 26 -15.06 -27.69 -43.58
N THR A 27 -13.73 -27.74 -43.67
CA THR A 27 -12.82 -27.65 -42.53
C THR A 27 -13.12 -26.32 -41.83
N LYS A 28 -13.94 -26.36 -40.78
CA LYS A 28 -13.99 -25.26 -39.82
C LYS A 28 -12.68 -25.33 -39.04
N GLU A 29 -11.73 -24.48 -39.42
CA GLU A 29 -10.67 -24.06 -38.51
C GLU A 29 -11.35 -23.60 -37.22
N GLU A 30 -11.24 -24.42 -36.18
CA GLU A 30 -11.55 -23.98 -34.82
C GLU A 30 -10.65 -22.78 -34.53
N PRO A 31 -11.19 -21.63 -34.11
CA PRO A 31 -10.35 -20.53 -33.69
C PRO A 31 -9.56 -21.03 -32.50
N LYS A 32 -8.25 -21.16 -32.68
CA LYS A 32 -7.28 -21.36 -31.62
C LYS A 32 -7.50 -20.23 -30.63
N VAL A 33 -8.23 -20.52 -29.56
CA VAL A 33 -8.28 -19.66 -28.38
C VAL A 33 -6.85 -19.60 -27.91
N GLU A 34 -6.15 -18.52 -28.24
CA GLU A 34 -4.92 -18.17 -27.56
C GLU A 34 -5.27 -18.13 -26.08
N ASP A 35 -4.82 -19.14 -25.34
CA ASP A 35 -4.70 -19.09 -23.89
C ASP A 35 -3.83 -17.88 -23.57
N LYS A 36 -4.48 -16.71 -23.43
CA LYS A 36 -3.86 -15.56 -22.80
C LYS A 36 -3.53 -16.03 -21.39
N ALA A 37 -2.23 -16.21 -21.13
CA ALA A 37 -1.70 -16.40 -19.80
C ALA A 37 -2.39 -15.38 -18.87
N PRO A 38 -2.84 -15.79 -17.67
CA PRO A 38 -3.55 -14.89 -16.77
C PRO A 38 -2.68 -13.65 -16.54
N GLU A 39 -3.20 -12.51 -17.00
CA GLU A 39 -2.57 -11.21 -16.83
C GLU A 39 -2.37 -11.01 -15.32
N ALA A 40 -1.12 -10.85 -14.89
CA ALA A 40 -0.80 -10.74 -13.47
C ALA A 40 -1.64 -9.60 -12.86
N PRO A 41 -2.23 -9.79 -11.67
CA PRO A 41 -3.10 -8.78 -11.07
C PRO A 41 -2.34 -7.47 -10.91
N VAL A 42 -2.88 -6.39 -11.50
CA VAL A 42 -2.35 -5.04 -11.33
C VAL A 42 -2.65 -4.59 -9.90
N LEU A 43 -1.60 -4.50 -9.08
CA LEU A 43 -1.74 -4.06 -7.69
C LEU A 43 -2.07 -2.55 -7.60
N PRO A 44 -2.87 -2.14 -6.61
CA PRO A 44 -3.25 -0.74 -6.45
C PRO A 44 -2.01 0.13 -6.15
N ARG A 45 -2.04 1.38 -6.62
CA ARG A 45 -0.97 2.37 -6.40
C ARG A 45 -1.17 3.20 -5.14
N GLU A 46 -2.34 3.11 -4.54
CA GLU A 46 -2.76 3.87 -3.38
C GLU A 46 -3.78 3.03 -2.62
N VAL A 47 -3.79 3.15 -1.29
CA VAL A 47 -4.85 2.61 -0.45
C VAL A 47 -5.22 3.66 0.59
N HIS A 48 -6.52 3.93 0.75
CA HIS A 48 -7.04 4.91 1.70
C HIS A 48 -6.43 6.31 1.57
N GLY A 49 -6.12 6.79 0.36
CA GLY A 49 -5.43 8.08 0.18
C GLY A 49 -3.91 8.03 0.37
N VAL A 50 -3.36 6.89 0.82
CA VAL A 50 -1.92 6.73 1.08
C VAL A 50 -1.25 6.09 -0.15
N PRO A 51 -0.25 6.76 -0.76
CA PRO A 51 0.46 6.19 -1.89
C PRO A 51 1.24 4.94 -1.47
N LEU A 52 1.26 3.92 -2.32
CA LEU A 52 2.04 2.71 -2.10
C LEU A 52 3.36 2.75 -2.89
N PRO A 53 4.47 2.27 -2.32
CA PRO A 53 5.75 2.24 -3.02
C PRO A 53 5.71 1.31 -4.24
N PRO A 54 6.67 1.43 -5.17
CA PRO A 54 6.77 0.50 -6.29
C PRO A 54 7.18 -0.91 -5.82
N GLN A 55 7.16 -1.87 -6.76
CA GLN A 55 7.56 -3.26 -6.52
C GLN A 55 6.74 -3.96 -5.41
N LEU A 56 5.44 -3.67 -5.38
CA LEU A 56 4.49 -4.36 -4.51
C LEU A 56 4.43 -5.85 -4.88
N VAL A 57 4.38 -6.67 -3.85
CA VAL A 57 4.19 -8.12 -3.92
C VAL A 57 2.76 -8.48 -3.57
N GLU A 58 2.18 -7.78 -2.60
CA GLU A 58 0.86 -8.07 -2.08
C GLU A 58 0.22 -6.80 -1.51
N VAL A 59 -1.09 -6.69 -1.66
CA VAL A 59 -1.92 -5.69 -0.97
C VAL A 59 -3.18 -6.38 -0.45
N GLN A 60 -3.47 -6.20 0.83
CA GLN A 60 -4.69 -6.61 1.50
C GLN A 60 -5.32 -5.38 2.14
N GLU A 61 -6.58 -5.10 1.83
CA GLU A 61 -7.30 -3.94 2.33
C GLU A 61 -8.60 -4.39 3.02
N ASN A 62 -8.90 -3.75 4.14
CA ASN A 62 -10.23 -3.75 4.74
C ASN A 62 -10.61 -2.32 5.09
N THR A 63 -11.82 -2.11 5.60
CA THR A 63 -12.38 -0.77 5.83
C THR A 63 -11.51 0.15 6.69
N ARG A 64 -10.68 -0.40 7.59
CA ARG A 64 -9.91 0.40 8.57
C ARG A 64 -8.42 0.15 8.56
N ASN A 65 -7.96 -0.84 7.79
CA ASN A 65 -6.57 -1.20 7.74
C ASN A 65 -6.21 -1.70 6.35
N ALA A 66 -5.00 -1.35 5.93
CA ALA A 66 -4.38 -1.98 4.78
C ALA A 66 -3.01 -2.54 5.17
N ARG A 67 -2.68 -3.67 4.56
CA ARG A 67 -1.37 -4.29 4.63
C ARG A 67 -0.84 -4.44 3.21
N ALA A 68 0.31 -3.86 2.94
CA ALA A 68 1.04 -4.07 1.70
C ALA A 68 2.41 -4.70 1.98
N ALA A 69 2.96 -5.40 0.99
CA ALA A 69 4.31 -5.93 1.03
C ALA A 69 5.06 -5.48 -0.23
N THR A 70 6.31 -5.07 -0.08
CA THR A 70 7.18 -4.66 -1.20
C THR A 70 8.55 -5.31 -1.09
N THR A 71 9.21 -5.53 -2.23
CA THR A 71 10.58 -6.05 -2.27
C THR A 71 11.63 -5.01 -1.86
N LEU A 72 11.25 -3.72 -1.79
CA LEU A 72 12.12 -2.65 -1.30
C LEU A 72 12.52 -2.88 0.17
N ASP A 73 13.71 -2.43 0.53
CA ASP A 73 14.15 -2.46 1.92
C ASP A 73 13.48 -1.38 2.79
N LEU A 74 13.61 -1.51 4.11
CA LEU A 74 12.96 -0.60 5.06
C LEU A 74 13.32 0.87 4.81
N LYS A 75 14.56 1.15 4.41
CA LYS A 75 15.06 2.50 4.21
C LYS A 75 14.56 3.08 2.89
N GLU A 76 14.49 2.27 1.84
CA GLU A 76 13.91 2.67 0.55
C GLU A 76 12.43 3.02 0.69
N VAL A 77 11.66 2.24 1.45
CA VAL A 77 10.25 2.52 1.72
C VAL A 77 10.09 3.78 2.58
N ALA A 78 10.95 3.98 3.58
CA ALA A 78 10.96 5.20 4.38
C ALA A 78 11.19 6.44 3.50
N ASN A 79 12.22 6.43 2.66
CA ASN A 79 12.54 7.53 1.73
C ASN A 79 11.39 7.80 0.74
N PHE A 80 10.72 6.74 0.26
CA PHE A 80 9.55 6.88 -0.60
C PHE A 80 8.46 7.73 0.06
N TYR A 81 8.18 7.47 1.34
CA TYR A 81 7.17 8.20 2.09
C TYR A 81 7.63 9.59 2.50
N GLU A 82 8.87 9.75 2.95
CA GLU A 82 9.44 11.04 3.36
C GLU A 82 9.37 12.09 2.23
N SER A 83 9.56 11.65 0.98
CA SER A 83 9.42 12.53 -0.20
C SER A 83 7.99 12.91 -0.59
N ARG A 84 6.96 12.30 0.02
CA ARG A 84 5.54 12.48 -0.37
C ARG A 84 4.63 12.89 0.78
N LEU A 85 5.01 12.55 2.00
CA LEU A 85 4.19 12.70 3.20
C LEU A 85 4.83 13.72 4.14
N VAL A 86 4.55 15.00 3.89
CA VAL A 86 5.12 16.14 4.65
C VAL A 86 4.53 16.28 6.06
N ASP A 87 3.32 15.77 6.29
CA ASP A 87 2.59 15.88 7.55
C ASP A 87 2.76 14.63 8.45
N TYR A 88 3.96 14.05 8.49
CA TYR A 88 4.28 12.87 9.31
C TYR A 88 5.59 13.01 10.08
N GLU A 89 5.61 12.53 11.32
CA GLU A 89 6.83 12.30 12.10
C GLU A 89 7.34 10.86 11.89
N PHE A 90 8.62 10.71 11.53
CA PHE A 90 9.25 9.41 11.33
C PHE A 90 9.99 8.97 12.61
N LEU A 91 9.60 7.81 13.14
CA LEU A 91 10.16 7.21 14.34
C LEU A 91 10.86 5.90 13.99
N GLU A 92 12.18 5.88 14.10
CA GLU A 92 13.01 4.71 13.80
C GLU A 92 13.18 3.81 15.04
N PHE A 93 13.08 2.49 14.81
CA PHE A 93 13.36 1.43 15.77
C PHE A 93 14.23 0.36 15.09
N GLU A 94 14.80 -0.56 15.86
CA GLU A 94 15.80 -1.52 15.37
C GLU A 94 15.39 -2.33 14.12
N ASN A 95 14.10 -2.64 13.94
CA ASN A 95 13.59 -3.45 12.82
C ASN A 95 12.27 -2.93 12.25
N ARG A 96 11.90 -1.70 12.58
CA ARG A 96 10.63 -1.09 12.16
C ARG A 96 10.75 0.42 12.16
N MET A 97 9.86 1.05 11.40
CA MET A 97 9.68 2.49 11.43
C MET A 97 8.19 2.79 11.60
N GLU A 98 7.86 3.82 12.37
CA GLU A 98 6.50 4.33 12.46
C GLU A 98 6.46 5.75 11.89
N LEU A 99 5.53 5.99 10.97
CA LEU A 99 5.21 7.30 10.44
C LEU A 99 3.94 7.74 11.18
N ARG A 100 4.13 8.64 12.14
CA ARG A 100 3.09 9.17 12.99
C ARG A 100 2.47 10.39 12.29
N PRO A 101 1.16 10.36 12.00
CA PRO A 101 0.52 11.51 11.38
C PRO A 101 0.60 12.71 12.32
N LEU A 102 0.84 13.90 11.76
CA LEU A 102 0.77 15.15 12.51
C LEU A 102 -0.67 15.63 12.69
N ARG A 103 -1.61 15.15 11.85
CA ARG A 103 -3.04 15.48 11.92
C ARG A 103 -3.86 14.27 12.34
N ASP A 104 -4.80 14.46 13.26
CA ASP A 104 -5.60 13.38 13.85
C ASP A 104 -6.41 12.54 12.86
N TYR A 105 -6.74 13.12 11.70
CA TYR A 105 -7.51 12.45 10.66
C TYR A 105 -6.64 11.63 9.69
N MET A 106 -5.32 11.72 9.76
CA MET A 106 -4.43 10.99 8.85
C MET A 106 -4.13 9.58 9.39
N PRO A 107 -3.87 8.59 8.52
CA PRO A 107 -3.61 7.23 8.96
C PRO A 107 -2.24 7.09 9.64
N LEU A 108 -2.13 6.15 10.58
CA LEU A 108 -0.83 5.71 11.10
C LEU A 108 -0.20 4.74 10.09
N ILE A 109 1.05 4.97 9.69
CA ILE A 109 1.77 4.04 8.82
C ILE A 109 2.90 3.38 9.63
N ARG A 110 2.98 2.04 9.58
CA ARG A 110 4.08 1.27 10.19
C ARG A 110 4.79 0.48 9.11
N LEU A 111 6.10 0.57 9.11
CA LEU A 111 6.98 -0.19 8.25
C LEU A 111 7.69 -1.23 9.11
N SER A 112 7.72 -2.48 8.68
CA SER A 112 8.47 -3.52 9.39
C SER A 112 9.18 -4.42 8.40
N GLN A 113 10.47 -4.63 8.63
CA GLN A 113 11.26 -5.58 7.86
C GLN A 113 11.81 -6.65 8.82
N PRO A 114 11.35 -7.91 8.71
CA PRO A 114 11.91 -9.00 9.50
C PRO A 114 13.40 -9.20 9.17
N ARG A 115 14.22 -9.54 10.18
CA ARG A 115 15.69 -9.71 10.08
C ARG A 115 16.20 -10.73 9.02
N ARG A 116 15.32 -11.46 8.31
CA ARG A 116 15.69 -12.47 7.31
C ARG A 116 15.08 -12.17 5.93
N LYS A 117 15.68 -11.27 5.14
CA LYS A 117 15.37 -11.04 3.70
C LYS A 117 13.90 -11.27 3.32
N MET A 118 12.97 -10.73 4.10
CA MET A 118 11.55 -10.74 3.79
C MET A 118 11.17 -9.36 3.27
N ASN A 119 10.15 -9.33 2.43
CA ASN A 119 9.52 -8.11 1.95
C ASN A 119 9.25 -7.14 3.11
N THR A 120 9.46 -5.85 2.87
CA THR A 120 9.07 -4.82 3.84
C THR A 120 7.54 -4.79 3.88
N ALA A 121 6.99 -4.99 5.09
CA ALA A 121 5.57 -4.90 5.34
C ALA A 121 5.19 -3.46 5.69
N ILE A 122 4.12 -2.99 5.08
CA ILE A 122 3.55 -1.65 5.28
C ILE A 122 2.16 -1.86 5.87
N PHE A 123 1.92 -1.28 7.04
CA PHE A 123 0.63 -1.31 7.71
C PHE A 123 0.08 0.11 7.74
N ILE A 124 -1.06 0.33 7.10
CA ILE A 124 -1.79 1.60 7.12
C ILE A 124 -2.98 1.38 8.05
N ILE A 125 -3.06 2.15 9.13
CA ILE A 125 -4.04 1.97 10.21
C ILE A 125 -4.86 3.25 10.32
N ILE A 126 -6.18 3.11 10.18
CA ILE A 126 -7.14 4.21 10.29
C ILE A 126 -7.84 4.12 11.64
N LYS A 127 -7.99 5.27 12.30
CA LYS A 127 -8.63 5.37 13.61
C LYS A 127 -10.16 5.14 13.54
N ASP A 128 -10.83 5.78 12.59
CA ASP A 128 -12.27 5.67 12.36
C ASP A 128 -12.65 6.09 10.93
N ASP A 129 -13.90 5.84 10.54
CA ASP A 129 -14.34 6.04 9.15
C ASP A 129 -14.44 7.55 8.80
N LYS A 130 -14.67 8.43 9.79
CA LYS A 130 -14.71 9.90 9.60
C LYS A 130 -13.33 10.49 9.33
N THR A 131 -12.33 9.95 10.01
CA THR A 131 -10.89 10.21 9.81
C THR A 131 -10.51 9.91 8.36
N LEU A 132 -10.94 8.77 7.82
CA LEU A 132 -10.68 8.39 6.43
C LEU A 132 -11.32 9.36 5.42
N GLU A 133 -12.59 9.71 5.59
CA GLU A 133 -13.28 10.63 4.67
C GLU A 133 -12.60 12.01 4.67
N LYS A 134 -12.23 12.52 5.85
CA LYS A 134 -11.53 13.79 5.99
C LYS A 134 -10.11 13.72 5.39
N PHE A 135 -9.40 12.62 5.58
CA PHE A 135 -8.10 12.41 4.95
C PHE A 135 -8.21 12.38 3.43
N ALA A 136 -9.13 11.60 2.86
CA ALA A 136 -9.33 11.55 1.42
C ALA A 136 -9.74 12.91 0.82
N ALA A 137 -10.50 13.72 1.57
CA ALA A 137 -10.91 15.06 1.15
C ALA A 137 -9.80 16.11 1.25
N GLU A 138 -8.99 16.06 2.31
CA GLU A 138 -7.95 17.06 2.63
C GLU A 138 -6.54 16.68 2.17
N PHE A 139 -6.30 15.41 1.80
CA PHE A 139 -5.07 14.98 1.16
C PHE A 139 -5.03 15.52 -0.27
N LYS A 140 -4.82 16.84 -0.35
CA LYS A 140 -4.48 17.64 -1.52
C LYS A 140 -3.11 18.31 -1.37
N GLY A 141 -2.42 18.08 -0.25
CA GLY A 141 -1.10 18.67 0.03
C GLY A 141 -1.13 20.19 0.34
N GLU A 142 -2.30 20.79 0.58
CA GLU A 142 -2.43 22.24 0.79
C GLU A 142 -2.84 22.55 2.23
N TYR A 143 -1.95 23.19 3.00
CA TYR A 143 -2.25 23.82 4.29
C TYR A 143 -2.73 25.26 4.08
N VAL A 144 -3.54 25.78 5.01
CA VAL A 144 -3.94 27.20 4.99
C VAL A 144 -2.86 28.03 5.67
N LYS A 145 -2.12 28.81 4.89
CA LYS A 145 -1.05 29.68 5.41
C LYS A 145 -1.57 30.63 6.49
N GLY A 146 -0.85 30.72 7.60
CA GLY A 146 -1.14 31.58 8.74
C GLY A 146 -2.01 30.94 9.82
N GLU A 147 -2.62 29.77 9.57
CA GLU A 147 -3.35 29.06 10.61
C GLU A 147 -2.41 28.54 11.71
N PRO A 148 -2.81 28.61 13.00
CA PRO A 148 -2.04 28.03 14.09
C PRO A 148 -1.82 26.54 13.90
N VAL A 149 -0.63 26.06 14.26
CA VAL A 149 -0.33 24.65 14.35
C VAL A 149 -0.68 24.18 15.76
N ASP A 150 -1.66 23.29 15.89
CA ASP A 150 -2.22 22.83 17.16
C ASP A 150 -1.93 21.36 17.48
N PHE A 151 -0.97 20.77 16.77
CA PHE A 151 -0.52 19.39 16.94
C PHE A 151 -0.04 19.09 18.35
N LYS A 152 -0.36 17.90 18.84
CA LYS A 152 0.03 17.45 20.18
C LYS A 152 0.80 16.14 20.15
N THR A 153 1.71 15.97 21.11
CA THR A 153 2.35 14.69 21.42
C THR A 153 1.33 13.71 22.03
N PRO A 154 1.63 12.40 22.11
CA PRO A 154 0.77 11.43 22.80
C PRO A 154 0.46 11.80 24.25
N ASP A 155 1.38 12.52 24.90
CA ASP A 155 1.25 12.99 26.28
C ASP A 155 0.46 14.32 26.38
N GLY A 156 -0.01 14.85 25.24
CA GLY A 156 -0.89 16.03 25.16
C GLY A 156 -0.18 17.38 25.03
N GLU A 157 1.15 17.40 24.94
CA GLU A 157 1.94 18.63 24.81
C GLU A 157 1.90 19.16 23.37
N LEU A 158 1.87 20.48 23.17
CA LEU A 158 1.95 21.05 21.82
C LEU A 158 3.29 20.71 21.16
N MET A 159 3.23 20.12 19.97
CA MET A 159 4.40 19.69 19.22
C MET A 159 5.19 20.87 18.66
N ALA A 160 4.49 21.89 18.16
CA ALA A 160 5.08 23.11 17.61
C ALA A 160 4.46 24.36 18.27
N PRO A 161 4.78 24.64 19.56
CA PRO A 161 4.19 25.77 20.27
C PRO A 161 4.43 27.09 19.53
N GLY A 162 3.35 27.79 19.20
CA GLY A 162 3.38 29.10 18.53
C GLY A 162 3.65 29.06 17.02
N ALA A 163 3.79 27.88 16.41
CA ALA A 163 3.96 27.77 14.97
C ALA A 163 2.67 28.13 14.22
N ARG A 164 2.83 28.64 13.00
CA ARG A 164 1.77 28.88 12.04
C ARG A 164 2.16 28.30 10.70
N TRP A 165 1.18 27.78 9.96
CA TRP A 165 1.41 27.16 8.66
C TRP A 165 2.02 28.14 7.66
N GLY A 166 3.05 27.71 6.94
CA GLY A 166 3.72 28.53 5.94
C GLY A 166 4.47 29.75 6.48
N GLU A 167 4.65 29.86 7.81
CA GLU A 167 5.47 30.89 8.45
C GLU A 167 6.79 30.30 8.95
N PRO A 168 7.91 31.05 8.85
CA PRO A 168 9.19 30.67 9.45
C PRO A 168 9.02 30.31 10.92
N TYR A 169 9.49 29.12 11.28
CA TYR A 169 9.39 28.65 12.65
C TYR A 169 10.74 28.16 13.16
N THR A 170 11.04 28.45 14.41
CA THR A 170 12.12 27.82 15.17
C THR A 170 11.51 27.37 16.49
N PRO A 171 11.55 26.07 16.83
CA PRO A 171 10.94 25.56 18.04
C PRO A 171 11.61 26.17 19.28
N PRO A 172 10.85 26.51 20.32
CA PRO A 172 11.45 26.98 21.57
C PRO A 172 12.25 25.85 22.22
N PRO A 173 13.31 26.17 22.99
CA PRO A 173 14.14 25.17 23.65
C PRO A 173 13.34 24.17 24.47
N GLY A 174 13.63 22.88 24.31
CA GLY A 174 12.95 21.79 25.03
C GLY A 174 11.56 21.42 24.51
N SER A 175 11.07 22.08 23.46
CA SER A 175 9.85 21.63 22.77
C SER A 175 10.06 20.27 22.07
N PRO A 176 8.98 19.53 21.76
CA PRO A 176 9.09 18.22 21.10
C PRO A 176 9.87 18.24 19.77
N LEU A 177 9.90 19.41 19.09
CA LEU A 177 10.62 19.63 17.83
C LEU A 177 12.00 20.29 18.00
N ASP A 178 12.39 20.74 19.20
CA ASP A 178 13.76 21.20 19.47
C ASP A 178 14.71 20.00 19.64
N LYS A 179 14.96 19.31 18.52
CA LYS A 179 15.84 18.14 18.47
C LYS A 179 16.93 18.36 17.42
N PRO A 180 18.15 17.82 17.61
CA PRO A 180 19.24 17.94 16.66
C PRO A 180 18.86 17.56 15.22
N ARG A 181 18.04 16.51 15.05
CA ARG A 181 17.55 16.04 13.75
C ARG A 181 16.74 17.08 12.96
N TYR A 182 16.10 18.05 13.64
CA TYR A 182 15.27 19.05 12.96
C TYR A 182 15.97 20.39 12.74
N LYS A 183 17.23 20.54 13.18
CA LYS A 183 17.95 21.82 13.14
C LYS A 183 18.04 22.45 11.75
N SER A 184 18.12 21.62 10.71
CA SER A 184 18.14 22.08 9.32
C SER A 184 16.85 22.75 8.84
N ASN A 185 15.74 22.54 9.56
CA ASN A 185 14.46 23.17 9.27
C ASN A 185 14.23 24.45 10.03
N PHE A 186 15.05 24.76 11.04
CA PHE A 186 14.83 25.93 11.87
C PHE A 186 14.91 27.20 11.01
N GLY A 187 13.89 28.04 11.13
CA GLY A 187 13.69 29.23 10.31
C GLY A 187 12.99 28.98 8.97
N LYS A 188 12.68 27.74 8.59
CA LYS A 188 11.88 27.44 7.39
C LYS A 188 10.38 27.53 7.68
N PRO A 189 9.54 27.81 6.67
CA PRO A 189 8.09 27.74 6.79
C PRO A 189 7.61 26.38 7.32
N PHE A 190 6.76 26.36 8.35
CA PHE A 190 6.37 25.11 9.05
C PHE A 190 5.72 24.00 8.19
N GLY A 191 5.26 24.31 6.96
CA GLY A 191 4.76 23.30 6.01
C GLY A 191 5.79 22.79 4.99
N GLU A 192 7.01 23.34 5.01
CA GLU A 192 8.12 23.02 4.10
C GLU A 192 9.27 22.30 4.82
N TRP A 193 9.05 21.93 6.08
CA TRP A 193 10.02 21.19 6.89
C TRP A 193 10.22 19.80 6.30
N VAL A 194 11.47 19.39 6.16
CA VAL A 194 11.86 18.06 5.67
C VAL A 194 12.43 17.26 6.82
N SER A 195 12.02 16.01 6.98
CA SER A 195 12.68 15.14 7.95
C SER A 195 14.14 14.88 7.51
N GLN A 196 15.04 14.73 8.48
CA GLN A 196 16.46 14.44 8.29
C GLN A 196 16.88 13.23 9.11
#